data_AF-A0AB33EUC0-F1
#
_entry.id   AF-A0AB33EUC0-F1
#
_cell.length_a   1.000
_cell.length_b   1.000
_cell.length_c   1.000
_cell.angle_alpha   90.00
_cell.angle_beta   90.00
_cell.angle_gamma   90.00
#
_symmetry.space_group_name_H-M   'P 1'
#
loop_
_entity.id
_entity.type
_entity.pdbx_description
1 polymer ?
#
loop_
_entity_poly.entity_id
_entity_poly.type
_entity_poly.pdbx_seq_one_letter_code
_entity_poly.pdbx_strand_id
1 'polypeptide(L)'
;MGRFIVKTRRWLLAALSGAALTLAPGPALSALGPSAALAQATVVDERTAGPQAGPVGPSLCSPGLPPTAPQTTQFYDNNRLLGPATLPTASPVGPLLAGYQRLGAQTETEWLKNWTSGPTTLLFPPEDGFVLDPHGAPVKNRQVLLPGYRVDRFGNPTGAFLAPLGTPFSSRSLAPQSLNTPPTPPATTPAAPLANYHTYCVVKPFPVDSGPIAPWFAQPGMGTQFELNQAYFPQASDPVNVQWLIDHGFLVEEYLDGLCTDPTGWAQSSQIC
;
A
#
# COMPACT_ATOMS: atom_id res chain seq x y z
N MET A 1 -62.07 -12.02 -7.14
CA MET A 1 -61.86 -12.62 -8.47
C MET A 1 -60.54 -12.11 -9.04
N GLY A 2 -59.53 -12.97 -9.16
CA GLY A 2 -58.34 -12.83 -10.02
C GLY A 2 -57.28 -11.80 -9.59
N ARG A 3 -55.96 -12.04 -9.60
CA ARG A 3 -55.12 -13.20 -9.93
C ARG A 3 -53.81 -13.03 -9.15
N PHE A 4 -53.38 -14.07 -8.43
CA PHE A 4 -52.03 -14.14 -7.84
C PHE A 4 -51.02 -14.45 -8.94
N ILE A 5 -49.99 -13.60 -9.11
CA ILE A 5 -48.86 -13.84 -10.02
C ILE A 5 -47.74 -14.49 -9.19
N VAL A 6 -47.56 -15.79 -9.40
CA VAL A 6 -46.46 -16.58 -8.84
C VAL A 6 -45.22 -16.37 -9.70
N LYS A 7 -44.16 -15.78 -9.13
CA LYS A 7 -42.83 -15.67 -9.77
C LYS A 7 -42.04 -16.93 -9.47
N THR A 8 -42.02 -17.86 -10.41
CA THR A 8 -41.25 -19.11 -10.36
C THR A 8 -39.76 -18.84 -10.55
N ARG A 9 -38.93 -19.21 -9.56
CA ARG A 9 -37.47 -19.25 -9.65
C ARG A 9 -37.05 -20.41 -10.57
N ARG A 10 -36.38 -20.11 -11.69
CA ARG A 10 -35.67 -21.11 -12.50
C ARG A 10 -34.26 -21.30 -11.96
N TRP A 11 -34.02 -22.47 -11.38
CA TRP A 11 -32.68 -22.97 -11.06
C TRP A 11 -32.10 -23.60 -12.32
N LEU A 12 -30.99 -23.05 -12.84
CA LEU A 12 -30.20 -23.70 -13.89
C LEU A 12 -29.15 -24.57 -13.20
N LEU A 13 -29.34 -25.88 -13.30
CA LEU A 13 -28.35 -26.91 -12.97
C LEU A 13 -27.27 -26.87 -14.07
N ALA A 14 -26.05 -26.46 -13.72
CA ALA A 14 -24.88 -26.64 -14.57
C ALA A 14 -24.31 -28.05 -14.32
N ALA A 15 -24.25 -28.83 -15.40
CA ALA A 15 -23.75 -30.20 -15.40
C ALA A 15 -22.25 -30.26 -15.12
N LEU A 16 -21.87 -31.16 -14.20
CA LEU A 16 -20.52 -31.60 -13.93
C LEU A 16 -19.99 -32.42 -15.11
N SER A 17 -18.92 -31.96 -15.76
CA SER A 17 -18.10 -32.79 -16.66
C SER A 17 -16.82 -33.16 -15.93
N GLY A 18 -16.75 -34.40 -15.46
CA GLY A 18 -15.54 -35.01 -14.93
C GLY A 18 -14.63 -35.46 -16.07
N ALA A 19 -13.41 -34.95 -16.11
CA ALA A 19 -12.30 -35.54 -16.85
C ALA A 19 -11.36 -36.19 -15.85
N ALA A 20 -11.38 -37.52 -15.79
CA ALA A 20 -10.43 -38.31 -15.03
C ALA A 20 -9.07 -38.30 -15.76
N LEU A 21 -8.07 -37.66 -15.15
CA LEU A 21 -6.67 -37.86 -15.54
C LEU A 21 -6.13 -39.06 -14.77
N THR A 22 -5.88 -40.15 -15.48
CA THR A 22 -5.22 -41.35 -14.97
C THR A 22 -3.73 -41.07 -14.77
N LEU A 23 -3.24 -41.19 -13.53
CA LEU A 23 -1.81 -41.28 -13.24
C LEU A 23 -1.29 -42.66 -13.70
N ALA A 24 -0.26 -42.65 -14.54
CA ALA A 24 0.56 -43.83 -14.82
C ALA A 24 1.83 -43.78 -13.93
N PRO A 25 2.18 -44.87 -13.22
CA PRO A 25 3.42 -44.94 -12.45
C PRO A 25 4.62 -45.25 -13.35
N GLY A 26 5.62 -44.37 -13.34
CA GLY A 26 6.93 -44.61 -13.98
C GLY A 26 7.84 -45.47 -13.08
N PRO A 27 8.78 -46.23 -13.67
CA PRO A 27 9.56 -47.23 -12.95
C PRO A 27 10.63 -46.60 -12.04
N ALA A 28 10.80 -47.19 -10.88
CA ALA A 28 11.88 -46.92 -9.94
C ALA A 28 13.22 -47.39 -10.52
N LEU A 29 14.20 -46.50 -10.58
CA LEU A 29 15.61 -46.84 -10.78
C LEU A 29 16.31 -46.84 -9.43
N SER A 30 16.79 -48.02 -9.03
CA SER A 30 17.68 -48.20 -7.90
C SER A 30 19.14 -48.15 -8.33
N ALA A 31 19.95 -47.69 -7.37
CA ALA A 31 21.36 -48.02 -7.13
C ALA A 31 22.44 -47.22 -7.90
N LEU A 32 23.27 -46.48 -7.14
CA LEU A 32 24.63 -46.86 -6.73
C LEU A 32 25.37 -45.62 -6.15
N GLY A 33 25.82 -45.69 -4.89
CA GLY A 33 27.01 -44.92 -4.44
C GLY A 33 28.29 -45.57 -5.02
N PRO A 34 29.52 -45.07 -4.76
CA PRO A 34 30.01 -44.24 -3.65
C PRO A 34 30.83 -43.01 -4.12
N SER A 35 31.23 -42.04 -3.30
CA SER A 35 32.53 -42.08 -2.60
C SER A 35 32.68 -40.82 -1.74
N ALA A 36 32.91 -41.03 -0.44
CA ALA A 36 33.37 -39.99 0.46
C ALA A 36 34.84 -39.68 0.15
N ALA A 37 35.11 -38.50 -0.41
CA ALA A 37 36.45 -37.93 -0.42
C ALA A 37 36.69 -37.28 0.95
N LEU A 38 37.61 -37.84 1.72
CA LEU A 38 38.18 -37.23 2.93
C LEU A 38 38.94 -35.96 2.51
N ALA A 39 38.30 -34.80 2.63
CA ALA A 39 39.00 -33.52 2.60
C ALA A 39 39.75 -33.35 3.94
N GLN A 40 41.07 -33.23 3.87
CA GLN A 40 41.91 -32.92 5.02
C GLN A 40 41.56 -31.51 5.51
N ALA A 41 41.04 -31.40 6.73
CA ALA A 41 40.87 -30.12 7.40
C ALA A 41 42.25 -29.60 7.83
N THR A 42 42.76 -28.60 7.10
CA THR A 42 43.86 -27.78 7.59
C THR A 42 43.32 -26.91 8.73
N VAL A 43 43.81 -27.13 9.95
CA VAL A 43 43.57 -26.25 11.09
C VAL A 43 44.27 -24.93 10.79
N VAL A 44 43.52 -23.92 10.40
CA VAL A 44 43.99 -22.53 10.36
C VAL A 44 43.80 -21.96 11.76
N ASP A 45 44.91 -21.55 12.36
CA ASP A 45 45.00 -20.93 13.68
C ASP A 45 44.30 -19.56 13.67
N GLU A 46 43.04 -19.51 14.11
CA GLU A 46 42.30 -18.26 14.34
C GLU A 46 42.73 -17.64 15.67
N ARG A 47 43.93 -17.07 15.69
CA ARG A 47 44.38 -16.15 16.74
C ARG A 47 44.91 -14.87 16.14
N THR A 48 44.01 -14.10 15.52
CA THR A 48 43.90 -12.63 15.57
C THR A 48 43.05 -12.17 14.39
N ALA A 49 41.73 -12.09 14.58
CA ALA A 49 40.87 -11.29 13.72
C ALA A 49 39.85 -10.59 14.62
N GLY A 50 40.01 -9.27 14.78
CA GLY A 50 38.93 -8.44 15.33
C GLY A 50 37.68 -8.55 14.44
N PRO A 51 36.50 -8.16 14.92
CA PRO A 51 35.26 -8.33 14.17
C PRO A 51 35.34 -7.57 12.84
N GLN A 52 35.66 -8.27 11.76
CA GLN A 52 35.55 -7.76 10.41
C GLN A 52 34.06 -7.69 10.10
N ALA A 53 33.56 -6.48 9.85
CA ALA A 53 32.26 -6.30 9.21
C ALA A 53 32.27 -7.13 7.93
N GLY A 54 31.42 -8.17 7.89
CA GLY A 54 31.22 -8.97 6.69
C GLY A 54 30.82 -8.07 5.52
N PRO A 55 31.01 -8.52 4.27
CA PRO A 55 30.62 -7.75 3.10
C PRO A 55 29.16 -7.32 3.24
N VAL A 56 28.94 -6.00 3.28
CA VAL A 56 27.61 -5.40 3.32
C VAL A 56 26.92 -5.79 2.02
N GLY A 57 26.00 -6.75 2.10
CA GLY A 57 25.13 -7.08 0.97
C GLY A 57 24.37 -5.84 0.49
N PRO A 58 23.90 -5.81 -0.77
CA PRO A 58 23.18 -4.65 -1.28
C PRO A 58 21.97 -4.32 -0.39
N SER A 59 21.83 -3.04 -0.04
CA SER A 59 20.66 -2.54 0.71
C SER A 59 19.38 -2.86 -0.04
N LEU A 60 18.38 -3.42 0.65
CA LEU A 60 17.06 -3.72 0.07
C LEU A 60 16.22 -2.47 -0.25
N CYS A 61 16.57 -1.36 0.40
CA CYS A 61 15.90 -0.07 0.27
C CYS A 61 16.85 0.98 -0.33
N SER A 62 16.27 1.94 -1.05
CA SER A 62 16.94 3.07 -1.71
C SER A 62 16.38 4.40 -1.19
N PRO A 63 16.92 4.92 -0.06
CA PRO A 63 16.46 6.17 0.54
C PRO A 63 16.44 7.33 -0.45
N GLY A 64 15.35 8.10 -0.47
CA GLY A 64 15.22 9.28 -1.31
C GLY A 64 13.90 10.01 -1.05
N LEU A 65 13.94 11.35 -1.06
CA LEU A 65 12.74 12.16 -0.92
C LEU A 65 12.18 12.51 -2.31
N PRO A 66 10.85 12.43 -2.52
CA PRO A 66 10.25 12.94 -3.74
C PRO A 66 10.43 14.46 -3.88
N PRO A 67 10.40 14.99 -5.12
CA PRO A 67 10.44 16.43 -5.34
C PRO A 67 9.23 17.10 -4.68
N THR A 68 9.45 18.30 -4.18
CA THR A 68 8.39 19.13 -3.60
C THR A 68 7.45 19.61 -4.70
N ALA A 69 6.16 19.69 -4.40
CA ALA A 69 5.14 20.15 -5.35
C ALA A 69 4.47 21.44 -4.88
N PRO A 70 4.01 22.30 -5.81
CA PRO A 70 3.22 23.47 -5.45
C PRO A 70 1.89 23.06 -4.81
N GLN A 71 1.44 23.86 -3.85
CA GLN A 71 0.16 23.63 -3.16
C GLN A 71 -1.03 23.66 -4.13
N THR A 72 -2.07 22.89 -3.82
CA THR A 72 -3.33 22.97 -4.56
C THR A 72 -4.06 24.28 -4.21
N THR A 73 -4.32 25.12 -5.21
CA THR A 73 -5.05 26.40 -5.06
C THR A 73 -6.40 26.41 -5.77
N GLN A 74 -6.62 25.52 -6.72
CA GLN A 74 -7.88 25.36 -7.43
C GLN A 74 -8.50 24.01 -7.09
N PHE A 75 -9.77 24.04 -6.70
CA PHE A 75 -10.51 22.86 -6.24
C PHE A 75 -11.69 22.57 -7.16
N TYR A 76 -12.04 21.29 -7.26
CA TYR A 76 -13.20 20.87 -8.03
C TYR A 76 -14.47 21.50 -7.43
N ASP A 77 -15.27 22.15 -8.28
CA ASP A 77 -16.45 22.94 -7.88
C ASP A 77 -16.17 23.96 -6.76
N ASN A 78 -14.96 24.54 -6.74
CA ASN A 78 -14.51 25.48 -5.70
C ASN A 78 -14.61 24.94 -4.26
N ASN A 79 -14.64 23.61 -4.07
CA ASN A 79 -14.76 22.98 -2.77
C ASN A 79 -13.55 22.09 -2.48
N ARG A 80 -12.79 22.46 -1.44
CA ARG A 80 -11.55 21.75 -1.04
C ARG A 80 -11.78 20.27 -0.72
N LEU A 81 -12.96 19.89 -0.20
CA LEU A 81 -13.30 18.50 0.13
C LEU A 81 -13.39 17.62 -1.13
N LEU A 82 -13.70 18.24 -2.27
CA LEU A 82 -13.80 17.56 -3.57
C LEU A 82 -12.44 17.45 -4.29
N GLY A 83 -11.34 17.86 -3.67
CA GLY A 83 -9.99 17.66 -4.21
C GLY A 83 -9.56 18.68 -5.27
N PRO A 84 -8.41 18.49 -5.93
CA PRO A 84 -7.87 19.44 -6.90
C PRO A 84 -8.79 19.56 -8.12
N ALA A 85 -8.90 20.75 -8.71
CA ALA A 85 -9.74 20.99 -9.89
C ALA A 85 -9.39 20.03 -11.04
N THR A 86 -8.10 19.89 -11.31
CA THR A 86 -7.54 18.93 -12.27
C THR A 86 -6.86 17.79 -11.51
N LEU A 87 -7.16 16.54 -11.87
CA LEU A 87 -6.51 15.38 -11.27
C LEU A 87 -5.04 15.27 -11.75
N PRO A 88 -4.09 14.88 -10.87
CA PRO A 88 -2.72 14.61 -11.27
C PRO A 88 -2.64 13.50 -12.33
N THR A 89 -1.84 13.70 -13.37
CA THR A 89 -1.60 12.69 -14.42
C THR A 89 -0.15 12.21 -14.48
N ALA A 90 0.78 12.95 -13.86
CA ALA A 90 2.19 12.60 -13.81
C ALA A 90 2.44 11.43 -12.87
N SER A 91 3.47 10.63 -13.19
CA SER A 91 4.02 9.65 -12.25
C SER A 91 4.52 10.34 -10.97
N PRO A 92 4.50 9.62 -9.82
CA PRO A 92 3.93 8.29 -9.62
C PRO A 92 2.41 8.27 -9.39
N VAL A 93 1.75 9.44 -9.25
CA VAL A 93 0.34 9.51 -8.82
C VAL A 93 -0.65 9.15 -9.93
N GLY A 94 -0.43 9.64 -11.16
CA GLY A 94 -1.35 9.48 -12.29
C GLY A 94 -1.77 8.04 -12.55
N PRO A 95 -0.82 7.07 -12.65
CA PRO A 95 -1.16 5.66 -12.81
C PRO A 95 -2.08 5.08 -11.72
N LEU A 96 -1.98 5.58 -10.48
CA LEU A 96 -2.83 5.13 -9.36
C LEU A 96 -4.28 5.64 -9.47
N LEU A 97 -4.53 6.63 -10.33
CA LEU A 97 -5.85 7.18 -10.61
C LEU A 97 -6.53 6.51 -11.81
N ALA A 98 -5.94 5.45 -12.37
CA ALA A 98 -6.56 4.70 -13.46
C ALA A 98 -7.96 4.19 -13.06
N GLY A 99 -8.99 4.64 -13.80
CA GLY A 99 -10.39 4.30 -13.53
C GLY A 99 -11.01 4.98 -12.31
N TYR A 100 -10.30 5.89 -11.63
CA TYR A 100 -10.84 6.65 -10.51
C TYR A 100 -11.95 7.60 -10.96
N GLN A 101 -13.16 7.39 -10.43
CA GLN A 101 -14.30 8.28 -10.63
C GLN A 101 -14.52 9.08 -9.35
N ARG A 102 -14.12 10.36 -9.36
CA ARG A 102 -14.06 11.24 -8.17
C ARG A 102 -15.26 11.12 -7.23
N LEU A 103 -16.47 11.13 -7.79
CA LEU A 103 -17.73 11.11 -7.04
C LEU A 103 -18.53 9.81 -7.28
N GLY A 104 -17.92 8.81 -7.93
CA GLY A 104 -18.63 7.65 -8.45
C GLY A 104 -19.77 8.08 -9.38
N ALA A 105 -20.95 7.50 -9.19
CA ALA A 105 -22.16 7.84 -9.93
C ALA A 105 -22.99 8.99 -9.30
N GLN A 106 -22.43 9.73 -8.34
CA GLN A 106 -23.12 10.78 -7.60
C GLN A 106 -22.79 12.17 -8.17
N THR A 107 -23.73 13.11 -8.01
CA THR A 107 -23.47 14.55 -8.14
C THR A 107 -22.66 15.09 -6.96
N GLU A 108 -22.14 16.31 -7.09
CA GLU A 108 -21.44 17.04 -6.03
C GLU A 108 -22.31 17.19 -4.77
N THR A 109 -23.58 17.56 -4.97
CA THR A 109 -24.53 17.77 -3.87
C THR A 109 -24.84 16.48 -3.14
N GLU A 110 -25.03 15.37 -3.87
CA GLU A 110 -25.26 14.06 -3.27
C GLU A 110 -24.03 13.56 -2.52
N TRP A 111 -22.84 13.71 -3.11
CA TRP A 111 -21.60 13.29 -2.47
C TRP A 111 -21.37 14.06 -1.16
N LEU A 112 -21.52 15.38 -1.17
CA LEU A 112 -21.37 16.20 0.03
C LEU A 112 -22.39 15.82 1.10
N LYS A 113 -23.66 15.64 0.72
CA LYS A 113 -24.71 15.21 1.64
C LYS A 113 -24.40 13.85 2.30
N ASN A 114 -23.84 12.91 1.55
CA ASN A 114 -23.61 11.54 2.04
C ASN A 114 -22.36 11.43 2.91
N TRP A 115 -21.34 12.25 2.64
CA TRP A 115 -19.99 12.03 3.18
C TRP A 115 -19.43 13.18 4.01
N THR A 116 -20.21 14.24 4.26
CA THR A 116 -19.74 15.38 5.07
C THR A 116 -20.71 15.74 6.18
N SER A 117 -20.17 16.35 7.23
CA SER A 117 -20.93 17.02 8.29
C SER A 117 -20.57 18.49 8.31
N GLY A 118 -21.29 19.28 7.51
CA GLY A 118 -20.98 20.70 7.30
C GLY A 118 -19.91 20.91 6.20
N PRO A 119 -19.37 22.14 6.10
CA PRO A 119 -18.57 22.56 4.93
C PRO A 119 -17.13 22.03 4.91
N THR A 120 -16.61 21.53 6.03
CA THR A 120 -15.18 21.21 6.18
C THR A 120 -14.89 19.82 6.74
N THR A 121 -15.91 19.06 7.15
CA THR A 121 -15.72 17.82 7.92
C THR A 121 -16.18 16.63 7.09
N LEU A 122 -15.27 15.67 6.86
CA LEU A 122 -15.62 14.38 6.28
C LEU A 122 -16.18 13.43 7.35
N LEU A 123 -17.14 12.59 6.95
CA LEU A 123 -17.62 11.44 7.71
C LEU A 123 -16.81 10.22 7.28
N PHE A 124 -15.97 9.71 8.18
CA PHE A 124 -15.15 8.51 7.94
C PHE A 124 -15.92 7.23 8.28
N PRO A 125 -15.51 6.08 7.73
CA PRO A 125 -16.12 4.79 8.07
C PRO A 125 -15.86 4.43 9.54
N PRO A 126 -16.72 3.60 10.16
CA PRO A 126 -16.44 3.01 11.47
C PRO A 126 -15.25 2.03 11.40
N GLU A 127 -14.78 1.59 12.56
CA GLU A 127 -13.75 0.53 12.71
C GLU A 127 -12.54 0.75 11.79
N ASP A 128 -12.05 1.99 11.76
CA ASP A 128 -10.83 2.37 11.03
C ASP A 128 -10.89 2.04 9.52
N GLY A 129 -12.09 1.89 8.97
CA GLY A 129 -12.32 1.60 7.56
C GLY A 129 -12.01 0.18 7.12
N PHE A 130 -11.88 -0.78 8.03
CA PHE A 130 -11.84 -2.20 7.65
C PHE A 130 -13.22 -2.70 7.22
N VAL A 131 -13.26 -3.66 6.29
CA VAL A 131 -14.50 -4.39 5.99
C VAL A 131 -14.99 -5.08 7.27
N LEU A 132 -16.29 -5.01 7.53
CA LEU A 132 -16.90 -5.67 8.67
C LEU A 132 -17.41 -7.06 8.29
N ASP A 133 -17.25 -8.01 9.22
CA ASP A 133 -17.86 -9.33 9.12
C ASP A 133 -19.39 -9.25 9.38
N PRO A 134 -20.14 -10.36 9.20
CA PRO A 134 -21.58 -10.38 9.47
C PRO A 134 -22.00 -10.06 10.92
N HIS A 135 -21.05 -10.04 11.87
CA HIS A 135 -21.27 -9.70 13.26
C HIS A 135 -20.85 -8.25 13.60
N GLY A 136 -20.36 -7.50 12.61
CA GLY A 136 -19.93 -6.11 12.77
C GLY A 136 -18.50 -5.94 13.27
N ALA A 137 -17.70 -7.01 13.36
CA ALA A 137 -16.30 -6.91 13.75
C ALA A 137 -15.42 -6.60 12.52
N PRO A 138 -14.36 -5.79 12.65
CA PRO A 138 -13.45 -5.54 11.55
C PRO A 138 -12.70 -6.81 11.15
N VAL A 139 -12.71 -7.11 9.84
CA VAL A 139 -11.91 -8.15 9.22
C VAL A 139 -10.47 -7.65 9.12
N LYS A 140 -9.68 -7.89 10.17
CA LYS A 140 -8.25 -7.59 10.20
C LYS A 140 -7.47 -8.65 10.97
N ASN A 141 -6.21 -8.83 10.60
CA ASN A 141 -5.27 -9.69 11.31
C ASN A 141 -3.95 -8.96 11.54
N ARG A 142 -3.27 -9.31 12.62
CA ARG A 142 -1.89 -8.85 12.84
C ARG A 142 -0.99 -9.45 11.74
N GLN A 143 -0.22 -8.61 11.07
CA GLN A 143 0.76 -8.98 10.05
C GLN A 143 2.10 -8.32 10.37
N VAL A 144 3.22 -9.02 10.12
CA VAL A 144 4.56 -8.41 10.20
C VAL A 144 5.01 -8.04 8.78
N LEU A 145 5.28 -6.76 8.55
CA LEU A 145 5.93 -6.32 7.31
C LEU A 145 7.43 -6.59 7.44
N LEU A 146 8.04 -7.19 6.42
CA LEU A 146 9.44 -7.61 6.43
C LEU A 146 10.33 -6.63 5.67
N PRO A 147 11.65 -6.57 5.98
CA PRO A 147 12.59 -5.73 5.26
C PRO A 147 12.52 -5.92 3.74
N GLY A 148 12.58 -4.81 2.99
CA GLY A 148 12.45 -4.78 1.53
C GLY A 148 11.00 -4.68 1.02
N TYR A 149 9.99 -4.88 1.87
CA TYR A 149 8.59 -4.68 1.48
C TYR A 149 8.30 -3.19 1.26
N ARG A 150 7.53 -2.85 0.23
CA ARG A 150 7.22 -1.46 -0.14
C ARG A 150 5.76 -1.13 0.14
N VAL A 151 5.58 0.04 0.76
CA VAL A 151 4.27 0.61 1.10
C VAL A 151 4.21 2.04 0.60
N ASP A 152 3.00 2.56 0.44
CA ASP A 152 2.77 3.94 0.04
C ASP A 152 1.61 4.57 0.82
N ARG A 153 1.49 5.89 0.74
CA ARG A 153 0.43 6.66 1.40
C ARG A 153 0.12 7.95 0.66
N PHE A 154 -1.16 8.28 0.57
CA PHE A 154 -1.64 9.64 0.33
C PHE A 154 -1.94 10.29 1.68
N GLY A 155 -1.16 11.30 2.06
CA GLY A 155 -1.29 11.99 3.34
C GLY A 155 0.04 12.14 4.07
N ASN A 156 0.06 13.08 5.02
CA ASN A 156 1.25 13.39 5.80
C ASN A 156 1.75 12.17 6.63
N PRO A 157 3.06 12.03 6.86
CA PRO A 157 3.66 10.97 7.70
C PRO A 157 3.15 10.91 9.14
N THR A 158 2.47 11.94 9.65
CA THR A 158 1.81 11.92 10.96
C THR A 158 0.57 11.01 11.04
N GLY A 159 0.13 10.41 9.92
CA GLY A 159 -0.94 9.42 9.89
C GLY A 159 -0.48 7.98 10.16
N ALA A 160 -1.46 7.09 10.40
CA ALA A 160 -1.23 5.70 10.79
C ALA A 160 -1.64 4.64 9.75
N PHE A 161 -2.05 5.04 8.54
CA PHE A 161 -2.52 4.11 7.50
C PHE A 161 -1.56 4.06 6.30
N LEU A 162 -1.23 2.88 5.85
CA LEU A 162 -0.40 2.60 4.68
C LEU A 162 -1.15 1.61 3.77
N ALA A 163 -0.73 1.50 2.52
CA ALA A 163 -1.19 0.43 1.63
C ALA A 163 0.03 -0.23 0.96
N PRO A 164 -0.12 -1.45 0.40
CA PRO A 164 0.88 -1.98 -0.52
C PRO A 164 1.16 -0.98 -1.65
N LEU A 165 2.44 -0.83 -2.00
CA LEU A 165 2.84 0.05 -3.09
C LEU A 165 2.04 -0.26 -4.36
N GLY A 166 1.51 0.79 -5.00
CA GLY A 166 0.78 0.65 -6.26
C GLY A 166 -0.72 0.38 -6.11
N THR A 167 -1.24 0.32 -4.87
CA THR A 167 -2.68 0.15 -4.64
C THR A 167 -3.46 1.28 -5.34
N PRO A 168 -4.44 0.99 -6.22
CA PRO A 168 -5.22 2.04 -6.90
C PRO A 168 -5.92 2.97 -5.90
N PHE A 169 -6.05 4.25 -6.21
CA PHE A 169 -6.67 5.23 -5.31
C PHE A 169 -8.13 4.88 -4.96
N SER A 170 -8.89 4.38 -5.95
CA SER A 170 -10.27 3.89 -5.76
C SER A 170 -10.34 2.67 -4.83
N SER A 171 -9.28 1.89 -4.72
CA SER A 171 -9.20 0.75 -3.80
C SER A 171 -8.86 1.15 -2.37
N ARG A 172 -8.54 2.42 -2.13
CA ARG A 172 -8.16 2.94 -0.80
C ARG A 172 -9.31 3.60 -0.05
N SER A 173 -10.47 3.78 -0.69
CA SER A 173 -11.62 4.50 -0.12
C SER A 173 -11.24 5.84 0.50
N LEU A 174 -10.37 6.60 -0.17
CA LEU A 174 -9.96 7.94 0.25
C LEU A 174 -10.87 8.99 -0.38
N ALA A 175 -11.17 10.04 0.39
CA ALA A 175 -11.91 11.18 -0.13
C ALA A 175 -11.06 11.95 -1.17
N PRO A 176 -11.70 12.66 -2.12
CA PRO A 176 -10.98 13.42 -3.15
C PRO A 176 -9.95 14.42 -2.59
N GLN A 177 -10.18 15.01 -1.42
CA GLN A 177 -9.23 15.93 -0.81
C GLN A 177 -7.88 15.30 -0.42
N SER A 178 -7.77 13.97 -0.35
CA SER A 178 -6.49 13.29 -0.16
C SER A 178 -5.55 13.44 -1.36
N LEU A 179 -6.03 13.95 -2.50
CA LEU A 179 -5.23 14.32 -3.66
C LEU A 179 -4.77 15.79 -3.66
N ASN A 180 -5.13 16.57 -2.63
CA ASN A 180 -4.65 17.93 -2.49
C ASN A 180 -3.17 17.92 -2.06
N THR A 181 -2.33 18.68 -2.77
CA THR A 181 -0.99 19.03 -2.28
C THR A 181 -1.15 20.09 -1.18
N PRO A 182 -0.67 19.84 0.05
CA PRO A 182 -0.84 20.80 1.15
C PRO A 182 0.03 22.06 0.94
N PRO A 183 -0.26 23.15 1.68
CA PRO A 183 0.48 24.41 1.59
C PRO A 183 1.98 24.25 1.89
N THR A 184 2.86 24.82 1.06
CA THR A 184 4.32 24.77 1.25
C THR A 184 4.79 25.55 2.49
N PRO A 185 6.06 25.38 2.96
CA PRO A 185 6.59 26.08 4.12
C PRO A 185 6.30 27.58 4.12
N PRO A 186 5.99 28.19 5.27
CA PRO A 186 6.09 27.59 6.62
C PRO A 186 4.88 26.73 7.04
N ALA A 187 3.83 26.64 6.23
CA ALA A 187 2.57 26.00 6.61
C ALA A 187 2.64 24.46 6.70
N THR A 188 3.44 23.81 5.86
CA THR A 188 3.92 22.43 6.09
C THR A 188 5.43 22.39 5.97
N THR A 189 6.10 21.82 6.97
CA THR A 189 7.55 21.60 6.94
C THR A 189 7.83 20.12 7.25
N PRO A 190 8.52 19.38 6.36
CA PRO A 190 8.99 19.79 5.04
C PRO A 190 7.84 20.03 4.04
N ALA A 191 8.14 20.63 2.89
CA ALA A 191 7.17 20.76 1.80
C ALA A 191 6.75 19.37 1.30
N ALA A 192 5.46 19.21 0.98
CA ALA A 192 4.93 17.92 0.56
C ALA A 192 5.15 17.63 -0.94
N PRO A 193 5.21 16.34 -1.33
CA PRO A 193 5.17 15.93 -2.73
C PRO A 193 3.79 16.13 -3.34
N LEU A 194 3.71 15.94 -4.66
CA LEU A 194 2.46 16.02 -5.43
C LEU A 194 1.39 15.13 -4.81
N ALA A 195 0.19 15.70 -4.59
CA ALA A 195 -0.95 15.01 -3.98
C ALA A 195 -0.66 14.44 -2.57
N ASN A 196 0.39 14.93 -1.91
CA ASN A 196 0.85 14.41 -0.61
C ASN A 196 1.13 12.90 -0.67
N TYR A 197 1.65 12.42 -1.81
CA TYR A 197 1.89 11.00 -2.06
C TYR A 197 3.33 10.61 -1.70
N HIS A 198 3.47 9.62 -0.83
CA HIS A 198 4.74 9.14 -0.30
C HIS A 198 4.92 7.64 -0.55
N THR A 199 6.16 7.21 -0.77
CA THR A 199 6.55 5.80 -0.90
C THR A 199 7.62 5.45 0.10
N TYR A 200 7.52 4.28 0.73
CA TYR A 200 8.44 3.84 1.77
C TYR A 200 8.89 2.39 1.56
N CYS A 201 10.10 2.09 2.00
CA CYS A 201 10.61 0.73 2.11
C CYS A 201 10.82 0.35 3.58
N VAL A 202 10.41 -0.87 3.91
CA VAL A 202 10.60 -1.45 5.25
C VAL A 202 12.07 -1.79 5.43
N VAL A 203 12.69 -1.20 6.44
CA VAL A 203 14.11 -1.41 6.80
C VAL A 203 14.23 -2.45 7.92
N LYS A 204 13.32 -2.41 8.89
CA LYS A 204 13.24 -3.36 10.02
C LYS A 204 11.84 -3.96 10.07
N PRO A 205 11.70 -5.24 10.45
CA PRO A 205 10.38 -5.83 10.54
C PRO A 205 9.53 -5.12 11.60
N PHE A 206 8.25 -4.87 11.30
CA PHE A 206 7.31 -4.32 12.28
C PHE A 206 5.88 -4.85 12.08
N PRO A 207 5.12 -5.01 13.17
CA PRO A 207 3.73 -5.46 13.12
C PRO A 207 2.75 -4.33 12.75
N VAL A 208 1.70 -4.69 12.03
CA VAL A 208 0.56 -3.85 11.66
C VAL A 208 -0.74 -4.65 11.80
N ASP A 209 -1.87 -3.95 11.92
CA ASP A 209 -3.16 -4.55 11.60
C ASP A 209 -3.36 -4.49 10.07
N SER A 210 -3.64 -5.64 9.45
CA SER A 210 -3.83 -5.75 8.00
C SER A 210 -5.19 -6.32 7.67
N GLY A 211 -5.83 -5.77 6.64
CA GLY A 211 -7.14 -6.24 6.21
C GLY A 211 -7.69 -5.46 5.02
N PRO A 212 -8.80 -5.93 4.44
CA PRO A 212 -9.49 -5.25 3.34
C PRO A 212 -10.12 -3.93 3.78
N ILE A 213 -10.04 -2.94 2.90
CA ILE A 213 -10.62 -1.60 3.07
C ILE A 213 -12.10 -1.62 2.71
N ALA A 214 -12.96 -1.13 3.59
CA ALA A 214 -14.39 -1.00 3.33
C ALA A 214 -14.66 0.00 2.19
N PRO A 215 -15.71 -0.20 1.37
CA PRO A 215 -16.10 0.80 0.37
C PRO A 215 -16.57 2.07 1.09
N TRP A 216 -16.02 3.22 0.70
CA TRP A 216 -16.37 4.52 1.30
C TRP A 216 -16.14 5.67 0.30
N PHE A 217 -16.67 6.86 0.57
CA PHE A 217 -16.50 8.05 -0.28
C PHE A 217 -16.86 7.84 -1.77
N ALA A 218 -17.88 7.01 -2.03
CA ALA A 218 -18.29 6.58 -3.38
C ALA A 218 -17.24 5.78 -4.16
N GLN A 219 -16.25 5.20 -3.46
CA GLN A 219 -15.23 4.33 -4.02
C GLN A 219 -15.45 2.86 -3.61
N PRO A 220 -15.05 1.91 -4.45
CA PRO A 220 -15.25 0.48 -4.18
C PRO A 220 -14.41 -0.06 -3.02
N GLY A 221 -13.28 0.56 -2.69
CA GLY A 221 -12.39 0.04 -1.65
C GLY A 221 -11.81 -1.32 -2.04
N MET A 222 -11.79 -2.25 -1.09
CA MET A 222 -11.30 -3.63 -1.24
C MET A 222 -9.81 -3.78 -1.52
N GLY A 223 -9.03 -2.69 -1.51
CA GLY A 223 -7.59 -2.76 -1.34
C GLY A 223 -7.22 -3.29 0.05
N THR A 224 -5.95 -3.60 0.26
CA THR A 224 -5.43 -3.91 1.60
C THR A 224 -4.93 -2.63 2.25
N GLN A 225 -5.30 -2.37 3.50
CA GLN A 225 -4.64 -1.37 4.33
C GLN A 225 -3.79 -2.02 5.40
N PHE A 226 -2.77 -1.28 5.82
CA PHE A 226 -1.97 -1.52 7.00
C PHE A 226 -2.20 -0.36 7.97
N GLU A 227 -2.74 -0.67 9.14
CA GLU A 227 -2.91 0.26 10.24
C GLU A 227 -1.80 0.06 11.28
N LEU A 228 -1.14 1.16 11.65
CA LEU A 228 -0.20 1.16 12.76
C LEU A 228 -0.98 1.17 14.08
N ASN A 229 -0.71 0.16 14.91
CA ASN A 229 -1.37 0.00 16.20
C ASN A 229 -0.37 0.23 17.33
N GLN A 230 -0.64 1.23 18.18
CA GLN A 230 0.21 1.59 19.33
C GLN A 230 0.53 0.39 20.21
N ALA A 231 -0.44 -0.52 20.41
CA ALA A 231 -0.27 -1.69 21.29
C ALA A 231 0.85 -2.63 20.84
N TYR A 232 1.27 -2.56 19.57
CA TYR A 232 2.35 -3.38 19.07
C TYR A 232 3.76 -2.80 19.30
N PHE A 233 3.84 -1.56 19.79
CA PHE A 233 5.09 -0.87 20.09
C PHE A 233 5.08 -0.37 21.55
N PRO A 234 5.11 -1.26 22.54
CA PRO A 234 5.06 -0.87 23.95
C PRO A 234 6.24 0.01 24.39
N GLN A 235 7.32 0.05 23.61
CA GLN A 235 8.47 0.93 23.80
C GLN A 235 8.25 2.38 23.33
N ALA A 236 7.21 2.64 22.54
CA ALA A 236 6.94 3.97 22.01
C ALA A 236 6.26 4.84 23.09
N SER A 237 6.97 5.88 23.53
CA SER A 237 6.41 6.92 24.42
C SER A 237 5.52 7.92 23.68
N ASP A 238 5.75 8.07 22.38
CA ASP A 238 4.99 8.94 21.48
C ASP A 238 3.96 8.14 20.66
N PRO A 239 2.95 8.80 20.07
CA PRO A 239 2.03 8.15 19.15
C PRO A 239 2.77 7.54 17.95
N VAL A 240 2.52 6.24 17.71
CA VAL A 240 3.08 5.51 16.57
C VAL A 240 2.34 5.94 15.31
N ASN A 241 3.09 6.60 14.43
CA ASN A 241 2.66 6.98 13.08
C ASN A 241 3.81 6.72 12.08
N VAL A 242 3.60 7.03 10.81
CA VAL A 242 4.63 6.81 9.78
C VAL A 242 5.90 7.61 10.07
N GLN A 243 5.79 8.84 10.58
CA GLN A 243 6.94 9.65 10.99
C GLN A 243 7.74 8.98 12.10
N TRP A 244 7.06 8.44 13.12
CA TRP A 244 7.71 7.69 14.19
C TRP A 244 8.49 6.48 13.64
N LEU A 245 7.91 5.74 12.68
CA LEU A 245 8.61 4.63 12.04
C LEU A 245 9.85 5.07 11.25
N ILE A 246 9.81 6.24 10.60
CA ILE A 246 10.97 6.83 9.91
C ILE A 246 12.05 7.21 10.92
N ASP A 247 11.69 7.96 11.96
CA ASP A 247 12.62 8.48 12.97
C ASP A 247 13.34 7.36 13.74
N HIS A 248 12.68 6.20 13.90
CA HIS A 248 13.23 5.02 14.56
C HIS A 248 13.84 3.99 13.60
N GLY A 249 13.87 4.30 12.29
CA GLY A 249 14.50 3.50 11.25
C GLY A 249 13.82 2.17 10.95
N PHE A 250 12.49 2.09 11.13
CA PHE A 250 11.67 0.99 10.63
C PHE A 250 11.31 1.17 9.16
N LEU A 251 11.10 2.41 8.74
CA LEU A 251 10.84 2.81 7.36
C LEU A 251 11.92 3.77 6.88
N VAL A 252 12.14 3.79 5.58
CA VAL A 252 12.79 4.91 4.91
C VAL A 252 11.93 5.34 3.73
N GLU A 253 11.81 6.65 3.50
CA GLU A 253 11.16 7.18 2.30
C GLU A 253 12.02 6.87 1.08
N GLU A 254 11.38 6.42 0.00
CA GLU A 254 12.01 6.18 -1.29
C GLU A 254 11.39 7.12 -2.33
N TYR A 255 12.16 7.44 -3.37
CA TYR A 255 11.66 8.10 -4.57
C TYR A 255 11.84 7.18 -5.77
N LEU A 256 10.77 6.48 -6.15
CA LEU A 256 10.79 5.39 -7.14
C LEU A 256 10.59 5.86 -8.58
N ASP A 257 10.22 7.13 -8.79
CA ASP A 257 10.24 7.82 -10.10
C ASP A 257 11.64 8.38 -10.43
N GLY A 258 12.64 7.95 -9.66
CA GLY A 258 14.03 8.13 -10.01
C GLY A 258 14.34 7.33 -11.27
N LEU A 259 14.27 8.00 -12.41
CA LEU A 259 15.24 7.78 -13.50
C LEU A 259 16.57 7.38 -12.86
N CYS A 260 17.09 6.20 -13.21
CA CYS A 260 18.48 5.88 -13.00
C CYS A 260 19.27 7.03 -13.67
N THR A 261 19.77 8.00 -12.89
CA THR A 261 20.54 9.13 -13.42
C THR A 261 21.85 8.57 -13.95
N ASP A 262 21.92 8.36 -15.26
CA ASP A 262 23.19 8.34 -15.98
C ASP A 262 23.91 9.67 -15.67
N PRO A 263 25.19 9.67 -15.24
CA PRO A 263 25.97 10.90 -15.06
C PRO A 263 26.02 11.83 -16.29
N THR A 264 25.52 11.39 -17.45
CA THR A 264 25.46 12.17 -18.70
C THR A 264 24.08 12.75 -19.07
N GLY A 265 23.05 12.58 -18.22
CA GLY A 265 21.87 13.46 -18.24
C GLY A 265 20.79 13.20 -19.29
N TRP A 266 20.65 11.98 -19.82
CA TRP A 266 19.50 11.61 -20.67
C TRP A 266 18.67 10.49 -20.02
N ALA A 267 17.38 10.75 -19.79
CA ALA A 267 16.43 9.84 -19.18
C ALA A 267 16.29 8.53 -19.99
N GLN A 268 16.54 7.37 -19.39
CA GLN A 268 16.21 6.05 -19.96
C GLN A 268 15.18 5.30 -19.11
N SER A 269 14.37 4.46 -19.76
CA SER A 269 13.22 3.76 -19.17
C SER A 269 13.61 2.66 -18.17
N SER A 270 12.68 2.34 -17.27
CA SER A 270 12.82 1.45 -16.12
C SER A 270 13.09 -0.05 -16.39
N GLN A 271 13.31 -0.50 -17.63
CA GLN A 271 13.56 -1.92 -17.93
C GLN A 271 15.05 -2.32 -17.97
N ILE A 272 15.95 -1.37 -17.69
CA ILE A 272 17.42 -1.59 -17.72
C ILE A 272 18.04 -1.38 -16.32
N CYS A 273 17.19 -1.20 -15.31
CA CYS A 273 17.56 -1.38 -13.91
C CYS A 273 17.00 -2.76 -13.48
#